data_AF-A0A938SKZ7-F1
#
_entry.id   AF-A0A938SKZ7-F1
#
_cell.length_a   1.000
_cell.length_b   1.000
_cell.length_c   1.000
_cell.angle_alpha   90.00
_cell.angle_beta   90.00
_cell.angle_gamma   90.00
#
_symmetry.space_group_name_H-M   'P 1'
#
loop_
_entity.id
_entity.type
_entity.pdbx_description
1 polymer ?
#
loop_
_entity_poly.entity_id
_entity_poly.type
_entity_poly.pdbx_seq_one_letter_code
_entity_poly.pdbx_strand_id
1 'polypeptide(L)' 'MSKHECCQEHAEKMCALTCCPCHLDVEKLKPLVRDPRFICKACGRVAADARYLCDADPLG' A
#
# COMPACT_ATOMS: atom_id res chain seq x y z
N MET A 1 -7.67 -11.50 21.11
CA MET A 1 -7.55 -10.38 20.16
C MET A 1 -8.52 -10.63 19.02
N SER A 2 -9.71 -10.02 19.11
CA SER A 2 -10.80 -10.23 18.15
C SER A 2 -10.45 -9.64 16.78
N LYS A 3 -10.95 -10.30 15.74
CA LYS A 3 -10.73 -9.97 14.34
C LYS A 3 -11.31 -8.58 14.01
N HIS A 4 -10.46 -7.70 13.48
CA HIS A 4 -10.82 -6.61 12.55
C HIS A 4 -11.60 -5.37 13.08
N GLU A 5 -11.07 -4.68 14.08
CA GLU A 5 -11.60 -3.37 14.49
C GLU A 5 -10.72 -2.18 14.09
N CYS A 6 -9.55 -2.40 13.47
CA CYS A 6 -8.56 -1.34 13.25
C CYS A 6 -8.90 -0.34 12.12
N CYS A 7 -9.81 -0.65 11.19
CA CYS A 7 -9.91 0.10 9.92
C CYS A 7 -11.33 0.50 9.47
N GLN A 8 -12.36 0.42 10.32
CA GLN A 8 -13.73 0.70 9.85
C GLN A 8 -13.96 2.17 9.44
N GLU A 9 -13.27 3.14 10.04
CA GLU A 9 -13.49 4.56 9.76
C GLU A 9 -12.71 5.12 8.55
N HIS A 10 -11.76 4.35 8.00
CA HIS A 10 -10.88 4.81 6.93
C HIS A 10 -10.96 3.98 5.65
N ALA A 11 -11.93 3.07 5.50
CA ALA A 11 -12.03 2.18 4.33
C ALA A 11 -11.98 2.92 2.97
N GLU A 12 -12.46 4.16 2.93
CA GLU A 12 -12.46 5.03 1.74
C GLU A 12 -11.20 5.90 1.59
N LYS A 13 -10.26 5.83 2.53
CA LYS A 13 -9.01 6.59 2.55
C LYS A 13 -7.85 5.72 2.07
N MET A 14 -6.90 6.34 1.35
CA MET A 14 -5.69 5.65 0.87
C MET A 14 -4.88 4.97 1.99
N CYS A 15 -4.93 5.51 3.22
CA CYS A 15 -4.26 4.89 4.35
C CYS A 15 -4.84 3.52 4.73
N ALA A 16 -6.12 3.24 4.48
CA ALA A 16 -6.69 1.91 4.76
C ALA A 16 -6.09 0.81 3.87
N LEU A 17 -5.68 1.15 2.65
CA LEU A 17 -5.01 0.22 1.74
C LEU A 17 -3.58 -0.12 2.17
N THR A 18 -3.04 0.52 3.20
CA THR A 18 -1.65 0.34 3.66
C THR A 18 -1.50 0.22 5.18
N CYS A 19 -2.60 0.40 5.94
CA CYS A 19 -2.63 0.45 7.41
C CYS A 19 -2.16 -0.85 8.06
N CYS A 20 -2.45 -1.99 7.43
CA CYS A 20 -2.05 -3.30 7.92
C CYS A 20 -1.77 -4.25 6.74
N PRO A 21 -0.86 -5.23 6.90
CA PRO A 21 -0.50 -6.17 5.83
C PRO A 21 -1.70 -6.94 5.27
N CYS A 22 -2.73 -7.17 6.10
CA CYS A 22 -3.95 -7.88 5.72
C CYS A 22 -4.90 -7.06 4.81
N HIS A 23 -4.69 -5.76 4.67
CA HIS A 23 -5.46 -4.89 3.78
C HIS A 23 -4.63 -4.28 2.64
N LEU A 24 -3.34 -4.65 2.55
CA LEU A 24 -2.44 -4.20 1.49
C LEU A 24 -2.82 -4.86 0.16
N ASP A 25 -3.61 -4.14 -0.63
CA ASP A 25 -4.06 -4.58 -1.94
C ASP A 25 -3.32 -3.81 -3.04
N VAL A 26 -2.22 -4.41 -3.49
CA VAL A 26 -1.34 -3.84 -4.52
C VAL A 26 -2.07 -3.63 -5.84
N GLU A 27 -3.01 -4.52 -6.18
CA GLU A 27 -3.77 -4.44 -7.43
C GLU A 27 -4.71 -3.23 -7.44
N LYS A 28 -5.29 -2.86 -6.29
CA LYS A 28 -6.06 -1.62 -6.14
C LYS A 28 -5.19 -0.36 -6.17
N LEU A 29 -3.92 -0.45 -5.77
CA LEU A 29 -3.00 0.68 -5.74
C LEU A 29 -2.37 0.98 -7.12
N LYS A 30 -2.11 -0.05 -7.93
CA LYS A 30 -1.53 0.07 -9.28
C LYS A 30 -2.22 1.14 -10.16
N PRO A 31 -3.55 1.18 -10.33
CA PRO A 31 -4.19 2.20 -11.18
C PRO A 31 -4.15 3.62 -10.60
N LEU A 32 -3.89 3.77 -9.30
CA LEU A 32 -3.83 5.09 -8.63
C LEU A 32 -2.46 5.76 -8.79
N VAL A 33 -1.45 5.01 -9.23
CA VAL A 33 -0.07 5.47 -9.40
C VAL A 33 0.29 5.39 -10.88
N ARG A 34 0.77 6.50 -11.45
CA ARG A 34 1.26 6.49 -12.83
C ARG A 34 2.54 5.67 -12.91
N ASP A 35 2.56 4.67 -13.79
CA ASP A 35 3.70 3.76 -14.04
C ASP A 35 4.21 3.08 -12.75
N PRO A 36 3.40 2.23 -12.08
CA PRO A 36 3.79 1.64 -10.80
C PRO A 36 4.88 0.58 -11.03
N ARG A 37 6.08 0.81 -10.48
CA ARG A 37 7.25 -0.08 -10.66
C ARG A 37 7.83 -0.63 -9.36
N PHE A 38 7.52 0.01 -8.23
CA PHE A 38 8.06 -0.36 -6.92
C PHE A 38 7.00 -0.27 -5.82
N ILE A 39 7.13 -1.11 -4.81
CA ILE A 39 6.36 -1.08 -3.57
C ILE A 39 7.28 -1.00 -2.36
N CYS A 40 6.89 -0.25 -1.33
CA CYS A 40 7.64 -0.18 -0.08
C CYS A 40 7.32 -1.38 0.80
N LYS A 41 8.31 -2.20 1.16
CA LYS A 41 8.11 -3.36 2.07
C LYS A 41 7.70 -2.94 3.48
N ALA A 42 8.13 -1.76 3.92
CA ALA A 42 7.87 -1.28 5.27
C ALA A 42 6.46 -0.68 5.45
N CYS A 43 5.93 0.00 4.43
CA CYS A 43 4.68 0.76 4.56
C CYS A 43 3.67 0.57 3.40
N GLY A 44 3.95 -0.30 2.44
CA GLY A 44 3.02 -0.67 1.36
C GLY A 44 2.77 0.40 0.30
N ARG A 45 3.45 1.55 0.33
CA ARG A 45 3.32 2.59 -0.71
C ARG A 45 3.83 2.11 -2.06
N VAL A 46 3.13 2.46 -3.14
CA VAL A 46 3.51 2.15 -4.53
C VAL A 46 4.03 3.40 -5.23
N ALA A 47 5.09 3.30 -6.01
CA ALA A 47 5.69 4.40 -6.76
C ALA A 47 6.30 3.96 -8.09
N ALA A 48 6.54 4.93 -8.98
CA ALA A 48 7.24 4.71 -10.25
C ALA A 48 8.76 4.60 -10.11
N ASP A 49 9.33 5.08 -9.00
CA ASP A 49 10.76 5.10 -8.76
C ASP A 49 11.06 4.76 -7.30
N ALA A 50 12.09 3.95 -7.08
CA ALA A 50 12.55 3.50 -5.77
C ALA A 50 12.93 4.66 -4.83
N ARG A 51 13.40 5.80 -5.37
CA ARG A 51 13.81 6.98 -4.59
C ARG A 51 12.67 7.60 -3.76
N TYR A 52 11.42 7.29 -4.07
CA TYR A 52 10.25 7.82 -3.37
C TYR A 52 9.79 6.92 -2.20
N LEU A 53 10.48 5.81 -1.96
CA LEU A 53 10.11 4.79 -0.99
C LEU A 53 11.20 4.61 0.07
N CYS A 54 10.79 4.24 1.28
CA CYS A 54 11.73 3.99 2.38
C CYS A 54 12.56 2.72 2.16
N ASP A 55 11.91 1.65 1.68
CA ASP A 55 12.52 0.34 1.38
C ASP A 55 11.82 -0.26 0.16
N ALA A 56 12.35 0.07 -1.02
CA ALA A 56 11.74 -0.26 -2.30
C ALA A 56 11.96 -1.73 -2.69
N ASP A 57 10.90 -2.36 -3.16
CA ASP A 57 10.91 -3.68 -3.76
C ASP A 57 10.24 -3.62 -5.15
N PRO A 58 10.79 -4.25 -6.18
CA PRO A 58 10.23 -4.19 -7.52
C PRO A 58 8.84 -4.82 -7.60
N LEU A 59 7.88 -4.11 -8.22
CA LEU A 59 6.62 -4.68 -8.68
C LEU A 59 6.87 -5.27 -10.07
N GLY A 60 6.89 -6.60 -10.15
CA GLY A 60 7.03 -7.34 -11.41
C GLY A 60 5.87 -7.10 -12.37
#